data_AF-A0A8K0GMY9-F1
#
_entry.id   AF-A0A8K0GMY9-F1
#
_cell.length_a   1.000
_cell.length_b   1.000
_cell.length_c   1.000
_cell.angle_alpha   90.00
_cell.angle_beta   90.00
_cell.angle_gamma   90.00
#
_symmetry.space_group_name_H-M   'P 1'
#
loop_
_entity.id
_entity.type
_entity.pdbx_description
1 polymer ?
#
loop_
_entity_poly.entity_id
_entity_poly.type
_entity_poly.pdbx_seq_one_letter_code
_entity_poly.pdbx_strand_id
1 'polypeptide(L)'
;MFAGIILFAFLCYISDGYVIEVAKTDDTSQLDQCEQITVPFCIDLSYNTTRMPNMLNHIKQDEAGLEVHQFFPLVKVNCSPTLKLFLCYVYVPVCSDSEQPIPPCRPLCLSAKSGCEGIMSKFGFEWPSHLDCAQFPEGTKDQDTDDVLCLSGE
;
A
#
# COMPACT_ATOMS: atom_id res chain seq x y z
N MET A 1 -22.67 -66.91 -4.34
CA MET A 1 -23.16 -65.82 -3.47
C MET A 1 -22.04 -64.98 -2.83
N PHE A 2 -20.75 -65.14 -3.20
CA PHE A 2 -19.65 -64.39 -2.59
C PHE A 2 -18.93 -63.39 -3.51
N ALA A 3 -19.18 -63.41 -4.82
CA ALA A 3 -18.58 -62.46 -5.77
C ALA A 3 -19.20 -61.05 -5.71
N GLY A 4 -20.47 -60.93 -5.31
CA GLY A 4 -21.15 -59.62 -5.18
C GLY A 4 -20.77 -58.84 -3.93
N ILE A 5 -20.40 -59.53 -2.84
CA ILE A 5 -20.02 -58.89 -1.56
C ILE A 5 -18.65 -58.21 -1.69
N ILE A 6 -17.73 -58.79 -2.47
CA ILE A 6 -16.39 -58.22 -2.70
C ILE A 6 -16.51 -56.92 -3.52
N LEU A 7 -17.41 -56.83 -4.50
CA LEU A 7 -17.60 -55.60 -5.28
C LEU A 7 -18.16 -54.44 -4.45
N PHE A 8 -19.08 -54.73 -3.52
CA PHE A 8 -19.58 -53.75 -2.55
C PHE A 8 -18.50 -53.33 -1.54
N ALA A 9 -17.62 -54.25 -1.13
CA ALA A 9 -16.50 -53.92 -0.27
C ALA A 9 -15.49 -52.98 -0.96
N PHE A 10 -15.20 -53.16 -2.25
CA PHE A 10 -14.35 -52.24 -3.02
C PHE A 10 -14.99 -50.87 -3.23
N LEU A 11 -16.32 -50.79 -3.38
CA LEU A 11 -17.03 -49.51 -3.48
C LEU A 11 -17.18 -48.79 -2.11
N CYS A 12 -17.23 -49.52 -1.00
CA CYS A 12 -17.07 -48.95 0.35
C CYS A 12 -15.61 -48.57 0.67
N TYR A 13 -14.61 -49.28 0.12
CA TYR A 13 -13.21 -48.94 0.37
C TYR A 13 -12.78 -47.63 -0.29
N ILE A 14 -13.54 -47.15 -1.29
CA ILE A 14 -13.31 -45.85 -1.94
C ILE A 14 -14.21 -44.75 -1.31
N SER A 15 -15.07 -45.07 -0.33
CA SER A 15 -15.86 -44.07 0.40
C SER A 15 -15.16 -43.47 1.63
N ASP A 16 -14.08 -44.09 2.12
CA ASP A 16 -13.14 -43.38 2.99
C ASP A 16 -12.20 -42.59 2.10
N GLY A 17 -12.74 -41.49 1.58
CA GLY A 17 -11.95 -40.45 0.96
C GLY A 17 -10.76 -40.19 1.86
N TYR A 18 -9.57 -40.52 1.37
CA TYR A 18 -8.36 -39.87 1.83
C TYR A 18 -8.52 -38.41 1.41
N VAL A 19 -9.28 -37.67 2.22
CA VAL A 19 -9.05 -36.26 2.39
C VAL A 19 -7.60 -36.27 2.86
N ILE A 20 -6.68 -35.93 1.95
CA ILE A 20 -5.52 -35.21 2.43
C ILE A 20 -6.20 -33.99 3.04
N GLU A 21 -6.42 -34.01 4.35
CA GLU A 21 -6.15 -32.82 5.11
C GLU A 21 -4.71 -32.52 4.72
N VAL A 22 -4.54 -31.81 3.59
CA VAL A 22 -3.55 -30.76 3.53
C VAL A 22 -3.93 -30.07 4.80
N ALA A 23 -3.15 -30.31 5.86
CA ALA A 23 -3.14 -29.46 6.99
C ALA A 23 -3.08 -28.11 6.30
N LYS A 24 -4.22 -27.43 6.28
CA LYS A 24 -4.22 -26.02 6.15
C LYS A 24 -3.39 -25.75 7.40
N THR A 25 -2.07 -25.62 7.19
CA THR A 25 -1.34 -24.53 7.79
C THR A 25 -2.32 -23.42 7.60
N ASP A 26 -3.11 -23.24 8.65
CA ASP A 26 -3.81 -22.03 8.89
C ASP A 26 -2.64 -21.07 8.92
N ASP A 27 -2.30 -20.57 7.73
CA ASP A 27 -1.35 -19.50 7.54
C ASP A 27 -2.07 -18.21 7.93
N THR A 28 -2.78 -18.27 9.06
CA THR A 28 -3.11 -17.18 9.95
C THR A 28 -1.91 -16.96 10.87
N SER A 29 -0.70 -16.96 10.29
CA SER A 29 0.54 -16.55 10.94
C SER A 29 1.47 -15.78 10.00
N GLN A 30 0.95 -15.27 8.88
CA GLN A 30 1.43 -14.02 8.29
C GLN A 30 0.26 -13.04 8.33
N LEU A 31 -0.19 -12.71 9.54
CA LEU A 31 -0.96 -11.47 9.73
C LEU A 31 -0.08 -10.36 9.16
N ASP A 32 -0.60 -9.58 8.22
CA ASP A 32 0.02 -8.43 7.53
C ASP A 32 0.74 -7.48 8.51
N GLN A 33 1.93 -7.87 8.94
CA GLN A 33 2.71 -7.12 9.90
C GLN A 33 3.42 -5.98 9.19
N CYS A 34 3.51 -4.87 9.90
CA CYS A 34 4.35 -3.76 9.50
C CYS A 34 5.76 -4.27 9.16
N GLU A 35 6.24 -3.96 7.95
CA GLU A 35 7.59 -4.26 7.51
C GLU A 35 8.47 -3.02 7.60
N GLN A 36 9.78 -3.21 7.80
CA GLN A 36 10.73 -2.10 7.81
C GLN A 36 10.80 -1.47 6.42
N ILE A 37 10.92 -0.15 6.38
CA ILE A 37 11.13 0.58 5.12
C ILE A 37 12.52 0.26 4.59
N THR A 38 12.57 -0.32 3.40
CA THR A 38 13.80 -0.65 2.67
C THR A 38 14.00 0.26 1.46
N VAL A 39 12.97 1.01 1.05
CA VAL A 39 13.01 1.94 -0.08
C VAL A 39 13.94 3.12 0.23
N PRO A 40 15.11 3.26 -0.43
CA PRO A 40 16.08 4.31 -0.10
C PRO A 40 15.57 5.74 -0.33
N PHE A 41 14.52 5.90 -1.14
CA PHE A 41 13.87 7.20 -1.32
C PHE A 41 13.11 7.65 -0.06
N CYS A 42 12.59 6.71 0.74
CA CYS A 42 11.71 6.97 1.89
C CYS A 42 12.35 6.72 3.26
N ILE A 43 13.67 6.57 3.33
CA ILE A 43 14.41 6.58 4.60
C ILE A 43 14.53 8.01 5.16
N ASP A 44 14.88 8.12 6.44
CA ASP A 44 15.04 9.39 7.19
C ASP A 44 13.75 10.24 7.27
N LEU A 45 12.61 9.56 7.48
CA LEU A 45 11.33 10.19 7.79
C LEU A 45 10.96 9.93 9.27
N SER A 46 9.87 10.54 9.74
CA SER A 46 9.35 10.36 11.11
C SER A 46 8.84 8.96 11.42
N TYR A 47 8.71 8.10 10.40
CA TYR A 47 8.29 6.71 10.49
C TYR A 47 9.26 5.80 9.74
N ASN A 48 9.36 4.55 10.17
CA ASN A 48 10.32 3.56 9.66
C ASN A 48 9.66 2.23 9.25
N THR A 49 8.34 2.14 9.34
CA THR A 49 7.57 0.94 9.03
C THR A 49 6.43 1.23 8.06
N THR A 50 6.16 0.27 7.20
CA THR A 50 5.13 0.34 6.17
C THR A 50 4.33 -0.96 6.10
N ARG A 51 3.22 -0.95 5.37
CA ARG A 51 2.43 -2.13 5.02
C ARG A 51 2.11 -2.05 3.53
N MET A 52 2.24 -3.19 2.84
CA MET A 52 1.83 -3.35 1.45
C MET A 52 0.52 -4.17 1.39
N PRO A 53 -0.31 -4.01 0.35
CA PRO A 53 -0.13 -3.12 -0.80
C PRO A 53 -0.32 -1.65 -0.46
N ASN A 54 0.35 -0.77 -1.21
CA ASN A 54 0.12 0.68 -1.10
C ASN A 54 -1.15 1.10 -1.87
N MET A 55 -1.49 2.39 -1.85
CA MET A 55 -2.70 2.92 -2.52
C MET A 55 -2.66 2.82 -4.05
N LEU A 56 -1.48 2.58 -4.64
CA LEU A 56 -1.28 2.36 -6.07
C LEU A 56 -1.30 0.87 -6.44
N ASN A 57 -1.59 0.00 -5.47
CA ASN A 57 -1.61 -1.46 -5.59
C ASN A 57 -0.24 -2.10 -5.88
N HIS A 58 0.86 -1.41 -5.60
CA HIS A 58 2.16 -2.09 -5.57
C HIS A 58 2.15 -3.11 -4.45
N ILE A 59 2.56 -4.34 -4.74
CA ILE A 59 2.52 -5.43 -3.77
C ILE A 59 3.81 -5.49 -2.95
N LYS A 60 4.91 -4.94 -3.49
CA LYS A 60 6.24 -4.98 -2.87
C LYS A 60 6.86 -3.60 -2.81
N GLN A 61 7.64 -3.35 -1.76
CA GLN A 61 8.42 -2.11 -1.63
C GLN A 61 9.37 -1.86 -2.81
N ASP A 62 9.97 -2.89 -3.40
CA ASP A 62 10.85 -2.74 -4.57
C ASP A 62 10.12 -2.15 -5.78
N GLU A 63 8.86 -2.54 -6.00
CA GLU A 63 8.03 -2.04 -7.09
C GLU A 63 7.68 -0.56 -6.86
N ALA A 64 7.19 -0.23 -5.67
CA ALA A 64 6.92 1.15 -5.28
C ALA A 64 8.18 2.02 -5.29
N GLY A 65 9.32 1.44 -4.90
CA GLY A 65 10.63 2.06 -4.91
C GLY A 65 11.09 2.46 -6.31
N LEU A 66 10.87 1.60 -7.32
CA LEU A 66 11.22 1.90 -8.70
C LEU A 66 10.41 3.08 -9.26
N GLU A 67 9.12 3.18 -8.96
CA GLU A 67 8.30 4.29 -9.44
C GLU A 67 8.59 5.60 -8.67
N VAL A 68 8.62 5.57 -7.34
CA VAL A 68 8.86 6.79 -6.54
C VAL A 68 10.24 7.38 -6.80
N HIS A 69 11.24 6.56 -7.13
CA HIS A 69 12.58 7.03 -7.43
C HIS A 69 12.64 7.93 -8.68
N GLN A 70 11.67 7.87 -9.57
CA GLN A 70 11.58 8.77 -10.73
C GLN A 70 11.42 10.24 -10.32
N PHE A 71 10.92 10.52 -9.12
CA PHE A 71 10.76 11.86 -8.56
C PHE A 71 12.04 12.39 -7.86
N PHE A 72 13.11 11.59 -7.77
CA PHE A 72 14.35 11.97 -7.09
C PHE A 72 14.96 13.30 -7.58
N PRO A 73 14.97 13.63 -8.89
CA PRO A 73 15.43 14.94 -9.36
C PRO A 73 14.65 16.12 -8.75
N LEU A 74 13.33 15.98 -8.54
CA LEU A 74 12.49 17.02 -7.96
C LEU A 74 12.77 17.22 -6.46
N VAL A 75 13.06 16.13 -5.74
CA VAL A 75 13.52 16.23 -4.35
C VAL A 75 14.88 16.90 -4.27
N LYS A 76 15.80 16.60 -5.20
CA LYS A 76 17.15 17.20 -5.23
C LYS A 76 17.16 18.68 -5.59
N VAL A 77 16.28 19.13 -6.49
CA VAL A 77 16.11 20.57 -6.78
C VAL A 77 15.39 21.30 -5.65
N ASN A 78 14.77 20.55 -4.72
CA ASN A 78 14.08 21.07 -3.54
C ASN A 78 12.98 22.09 -3.90
N CYS A 79 12.16 21.76 -4.90
CA CYS A 79 11.06 22.62 -5.35
C CYS A 79 9.93 22.75 -4.30
N SER A 80 9.78 21.76 -3.43
CA SER A 80 8.88 21.82 -2.27
C SER A 80 9.45 20.99 -1.11
N PRO A 81 9.45 21.51 0.14
CA PRO A 81 9.97 20.78 1.30
C PRO A 81 9.12 19.56 1.66
N THR A 82 7.85 19.54 1.24
CA THR A 82 6.89 18.48 1.59
C THR A 82 6.80 17.38 0.54
N LEU A 83 7.45 17.54 -0.63
CA LEU A 83 7.36 16.59 -1.74
C LEU A 83 7.77 15.17 -1.34
N LYS A 84 8.93 15.03 -0.67
CA LYS A 84 9.45 13.71 -0.27
C LYS A 84 8.46 13.01 0.68
N LEU A 85 7.94 13.72 1.67
CA LEU A 85 6.99 13.20 2.64
C LEU A 85 5.68 12.78 1.97
N PHE A 86 5.12 13.66 1.14
CA PHE A 86 3.91 13.40 0.38
C PHE A 86 4.04 12.12 -0.47
N LEU A 87 5.10 12.02 -1.27
CA LEU A 87 5.34 10.84 -2.10
C LEU A 87 5.47 9.59 -1.24
N CYS A 88 6.22 9.63 -0.14
CA CYS A 88 6.36 8.46 0.71
C CYS A 88 5.04 8.03 1.37
N TYR A 89 4.16 8.94 1.77
CA TYR A 89 2.81 8.56 2.23
C TYR A 89 1.96 7.87 1.16
N VAL A 90 2.19 8.14 -0.14
CA VAL A 90 1.49 7.45 -1.23
C VAL A 90 2.12 6.09 -1.56
N TYR A 91 3.45 6.07 -1.72
CA TYR A 91 4.18 4.91 -2.24
C TYR A 91 4.59 3.91 -1.16
N VAL A 92 4.87 4.39 0.05
CA VAL A 92 5.41 3.61 1.19
C VAL A 92 4.67 4.06 2.46
N PRO A 93 3.34 3.82 2.55
CA PRO A 93 2.48 4.43 3.56
C PRO A 93 2.88 4.04 4.98
N VAL A 94 2.57 4.89 5.95
CA VAL A 94 2.78 4.60 7.38
C VAL A 94 2.01 3.35 7.76
N CYS A 95 2.67 2.42 8.45
CA CYS A 95 1.95 1.26 8.98
C CYS A 95 0.97 1.68 10.09
N SER A 96 -0.25 1.18 10.05
CA SER A 96 -1.28 1.41 11.06
C SER A 96 -2.12 0.16 11.29
N ASP A 97 -2.96 0.16 12.32
CA ASP A 97 -3.87 -0.95 12.60
C ASP A 97 -5.01 -1.06 11.58
N SER A 98 -5.19 -0.06 10.72
CA SER A 98 -6.17 -0.08 9.61
C SER A 98 -5.72 -1.05 8.51
N GLU A 99 -6.66 -1.84 7.99
CA GLU A 99 -6.43 -2.69 6.81
C GLU A 99 -6.07 -1.86 5.56
N GLN A 100 -6.64 -0.66 5.44
CA GLN A 100 -6.35 0.25 4.34
C GLN A 100 -5.28 1.28 4.74
N PRO A 101 -4.36 1.64 3.81
CA PRO A 101 -3.41 2.73 4.02
C PRO A 101 -4.12 4.05 4.35
N ILE A 102 -3.60 4.78 5.33
CA ILE A 102 -4.07 6.14 5.64
C ILE A 102 -3.52 7.10 4.55
N PRO A 103 -4.38 7.79 3.78
CA PRO A 103 -3.92 8.66 2.71
C PRO A 103 -3.27 9.95 3.26
N PRO A 104 -2.43 10.64 2.47
CA PRO A 104 -2.02 12.01 2.80
C PRO A 104 -3.22 12.95 2.74
N CYS A 105 -3.23 14.00 3.56
CA CYS A 105 -4.23 15.04 3.45
C CYS A 105 -3.99 15.91 2.20
N ARG A 106 -5.06 16.45 1.62
CA ARG A 106 -5.03 17.31 0.44
C ARG A 106 -4.12 18.53 0.60
N PRO A 107 -4.08 19.24 1.74
CA PRO A 107 -3.14 20.35 1.91
C PRO A 107 -1.66 19.96 1.75
N LEU A 108 -1.29 18.74 2.17
CA LEU A 108 0.06 18.20 1.98
C LEU A 108 0.37 17.98 0.49
N CYS A 109 -0.56 17.38 -0.25
CA CYS A 109 -0.43 17.23 -1.70
C CYS A 109 -0.32 18.58 -2.41
N LEU A 110 -1.19 19.53 -2.09
CA LEU A 110 -1.19 20.86 -2.72
C LEU A 110 0.13 21.61 -2.45
N SER A 111 0.70 21.46 -1.26
CA SER A 111 2.02 22.00 -0.92
C SER A 111 3.14 21.39 -1.77
N ALA A 112 3.12 20.06 -1.99
CA ALA A 112 4.08 19.38 -2.86
C ALA A 112 3.92 19.81 -4.33
N LYS A 113 2.68 19.80 -4.83
CA LYS A 113 2.32 20.15 -6.21
C LYS A 113 2.66 21.58 -6.56
N SER A 114 2.27 22.54 -5.72
CA SER A 114 2.47 23.99 -5.95
C SER A 114 3.94 24.34 -6.17
N GLY A 115 4.86 23.72 -5.43
CA GLY A 115 6.30 23.95 -5.62
C GLY A 115 6.87 23.30 -6.87
N CYS A 116 6.37 22.13 -7.27
CA CYS A 116 7.05 21.25 -8.22
C CYS A 116 6.38 21.12 -9.60
N GLU A 117 5.07 21.33 -9.72
CA GLU A 117 4.36 21.22 -11.00
C GLU A 117 4.94 22.17 -12.06
N GLY A 118 5.24 23.42 -11.67
CA GLY A 118 5.78 24.41 -12.60
C GLY A 118 7.15 24.05 -13.20
N ILE A 119 7.99 23.28 -12.48
CA ILE A 119 9.25 22.79 -13.05
C ILE A 119 9.01 21.56 -13.92
N MET A 120 8.09 20.67 -13.55
CA MET A 120 7.70 19.53 -14.39
C MET A 120 7.20 19.98 -15.76
N SER A 121 6.27 20.94 -15.78
CA SER A 121 5.68 21.44 -17.03
C SER A 121 6.71 22.09 -17.96
N LYS A 122 7.73 22.76 -17.42
CA LYS A 122 8.83 23.35 -18.22
C LYS A 122 9.63 22.31 -18.99
N PHE A 123 9.69 21.08 -18.48
CA PHE A 123 10.38 19.97 -19.15
C PHE A 123 9.41 19.01 -19.86
N GLY A 124 8.14 19.42 -20.04
CA GLY A 124 7.14 18.64 -20.78
C GLY A 124 6.50 17.51 -19.97
N PHE A 125 6.59 17.54 -18.64
CA PHE A 125 5.94 16.59 -17.76
C PHE A 125 4.74 17.22 -17.07
N GLU A 126 3.64 16.49 -16.97
CA GLU A 126 2.45 16.90 -16.22
C GLU A 126 2.48 16.32 -14.81
N TRP A 127 1.78 16.98 -13.88
CA TRP A 127 1.55 16.38 -12.56
C TRP A 127 0.72 15.09 -12.72
N PRO A 128 1.18 13.93 -12.25
CA PRO A 128 0.53 12.65 -12.56
C PRO A 128 -0.89 12.59 -12.01
N SER A 129 -1.81 11.98 -12.77
CA SER A 129 -3.23 11.88 -12.38
C SER A 129 -3.43 11.04 -11.12
N HIS A 130 -2.64 9.98 -10.91
CA HIS A 130 -2.64 9.20 -9.67
C HIS A 130 -2.12 9.96 -8.45
N LEU A 131 -1.55 11.16 -8.65
CA LEU A 131 -1.15 12.09 -7.58
C LEU A 131 -2.03 13.35 -7.56
N ASP A 132 -3.14 13.40 -8.29
CA ASP A 132 -4.05 14.56 -8.27
C ASP A 132 -4.58 14.81 -6.85
N CYS A 133 -4.39 16.02 -6.34
CA CYS A 133 -4.77 16.37 -4.98
C CYS A 133 -6.28 16.31 -4.72
N ALA A 134 -7.11 16.37 -5.77
CA ALA A 134 -8.56 16.25 -5.64
C ALA A 134 -9.01 14.90 -5.05
N GLN A 135 -8.19 13.84 -5.21
CA GLN A 135 -8.51 12.49 -4.71
C GLN A 135 -8.25 12.34 -3.21
N PHE A 136 -7.50 13.26 -2.59
CA PHE A 136 -7.16 13.20 -1.17
C PHE A 136 -8.18 13.96 -0.31
N PRO A 137 -8.46 13.49 0.93
CA PRO A 137 -9.36 14.17 1.86
C PRO A 137 -8.74 15.47 2.38
N GLU A 138 -9.56 16.44 2.80
CA GLU A 138 -9.04 17.72 3.34
C GLU A 138 -8.30 17.56 4.67
N GLY A 139 -8.69 16.58 5.49
CA GLY A 139 -8.30 16.51 6.90
C GLY A 139 -9.14 17.46 7.76
N THR A 140 -9.25 17.17 9.05
CA THR A 140 -10.25 17.81 9.91
C THR A 140 -10.00 19.29 10.16
N LYS A 141 -11.08 20.06 10.07
CA LYS A 141 -11.36 21.22 10.92
C LYS A 141 -12.79 21.07 11.44
N ASP A 142 -12.90 20.56 12.67
CA ASP A 142 -14.08 20.53 13.54
C ASP A 142 -15.20 19.48 13.36
N GLN A 143 -15.78 19.18 14.53
CA GLN A 143 -16.66 18.09 14.96
C GLN A 143 -18.09 18.13 14.36
N ASP A 144 -18.32 17.59 13.15
CA ASP A 144 -19.67 17.04 12.80
C ASP A 144 -19.72 16.27 11.45
N THR A 145 -18.59 15.89 10.87
CA THR A 145 -18.57 15.13 9.62
C THR A 145 -17.84 13.82 9.85
N ASP A 146 -18.33 12.74 9.26
CA ASP A 146 -17.67 11.44 9.19
C ASP A 146 -16.16 11.65 8.90
N ASP A 147 -15.33 11.54 9.94
CA ASP A 147 -13.95 12.01 9.92
C ASP A 147 -13.11 11.10 9.03
N VAL A 148 -12.77 11.53 7.81
CA VAL A 148 -11.81 10.81 6.97
C VAL A 148 -10.40 11.12 7.47
N LEU A 149 -9.84 10.19 8.26
CA LEU A 149 -8.47 10.23 8.75
C LEU A 149 -7.46 10.35 7.60
N CYS A 150 -6.51 11.28 7.72
CA CYS A 150 -5.42 11.46 6.77
C CYS A 150 -4.14 11.98 7.44
N LEU A 151 -3.01 11.85 6.74
CA LEU A 151 -1.70 12.25 7.23
C LEU A 151 -1.32 13.68 6.80
N SER A 152 -1.10 14.55 7.78
CA SER A 152 -0.61 15.92 7.60
C SER A 152 0.92 15.98 7.49
N GLY A 153 1.45 17.14 7.10
CA GLY A 153 2.88 17.37 6.83
C GLY A 153 3.66 18.08 7.94
N GLU A 154 3.55 17.61 9.20
CA GLU A 154 4.33 18.14 10.35
C GLU A 154 5.64 17.38 10.59
#